data_AF-A0A256Y0Y6-F1
#
_entry.id   AF-A0A256Y0Y6-F1
#
_cell.length_a   1.000
_cell.length_b   1.000
_cell.length_c   1.000
_cell.angle_alpha   90.00
_cell.angle_beta   90.00
_cell.angle_gamma   90.00
#
_symmetry.space_group_name_H-M   'P 1'
#
loop_
_entity.id
_entity.type
_entity.pdbx_description
1 polymer ?
#
loop_
_entity_poly.entity_id
_entity_poly.type
_entity_poly.pdbx_seq_one_letter_code
_entity_poly.pdbx_strand_id
1 'polypeptide(L)'
;MDINEITIDSQNVSVKAHVVEVGEPRSVNTKFGPRQVADAVIEDKTGRINLTLWQEKIDEVKSSKEIEITNAYVREWNNILSLNLSKDSTIKCS
;
A
#
# COMPACT_ATOMS: atom_id res chain seq x y z
N MET A 1 6.12 -12.78 1.90
CA MET A 1 7.26 -12.32 1.10
C MET A 1 7.93 -11.21 1.88
N ASP A 2 9.24 -11.12 1.81
CA ASP A 2 10.01 -10.06 2.47
C ASP A 2 10.05 -8.83 1.57
N ILE A 3 9.98 -7.63 2.16
CA ILE A 3 9.90 -6.37 1.40
C ILE A 3 11.11 -6.17 0.48
N ASN A 4 12.31 -6.56 0.91
CA ASN A 4 13.53 -6.40 0.10
C ASN A 4 13.57 -7.29 -1.17
N GLU A 5 12.73 -8.32 -1.25
CA GLU A 5 12.63 -9.21 -2.41
C GLU A 5 11.60 -8.72 -3.45
N ILE A 6 10.87 -7.66 -3.13
CA ILE A 6 9.83 -7.12 -4.02
C ILE A 6 10.49 -6.41 -5.20
N THR A 7 10.12 -6.84 -6.41
CA THR A 7 10.58 -6.27 -7.68
C THR A 7 9.38 -5.85 -8.52
N ILE A 8 9.62 -5.14 -9.62
CA ILE A 8 8.55 -4.74 -10.55
C ILE A 8 7.81 -5.93 -11.18
N ASP A 9 8.46 -7.09 -11.27
CA ASP A 9 7.89 -8.31 -11.83
C ASP A 9 7.11 -9.14 -10.79
N SER A 10 7.15 -8.74 -9.51
CA SER A 10 6.45 -9.43 -8.43
C SER A 10 4.93 -9.27 -8.57
N GLN A 11 4.22 -10.40 -8.57
CA GLN A 11 2.76 -10.48 -8.64
C GLN A 11 2.19 -11.12 -7.38
N ASN A 12 0.93 -10.82 -7.05
CA ASN A 12 0.20 -11.38 -5.91
C ASN A 12 0.97 -11.26 -4.58
N VAL A 13 1.61 -10.12 -4.37
CA VAL A 13 2.49 -9.84 -3.24
C VAL A 13 1.68 -9.86 -1.94
N SER A 14 2.15 -10.65 -0.98
CA SER A 14 1.54 -10.74 0.34
C SER A 14 2.61 -10.53 1.43
N VAL A 15 2.38 -9.54 2.28
CA VAL A 15 3.36 -9.02 3.25
C VAL A 15 2.69 -8.70 4.58
N LYS A 16 3.44 -8.85 5.67
CA LYS A 16 3.09 -8.35 7.00
C LYS A 16 4.09 -7.27 7.35
N ALA A 17 3.60 -6.09 7.70
CA ALA A 17 4.44 -4.91 7.88
C ALA A 17 3.88 -3.97 8.95
N HIS A 18 4.77 -3.18 9.53
CA HIS A 18 4.41 -2.07 10.39
C HIS A 18 4.17 -0.80 9.57
N VAL A 19 3.19 -0.02 9.98
CA VAL A 19 2.90 1.28 9.38
C VAL A 19 3.86 2.31 9.97
N VAL A 20 4.72 2.89 9.12
CA VAL A 20 5.69 3.92 9.54
C VAL A 20 5.04 5.29 9.51
N GLU A 21 4.41 5.62 8.38
CA GLU A 21 3.69 6.88 8.20
C GLU A 21 2.57 6.72 7.16
N VAL A 22 1.52 7.53 7.31
CA VAL A 22 0.47 7.70 6.32
C VAL A 22 0.43 9.17 5.95
N GLY A 23 0.72 9.47 4.68
CA GLY A 23 0.70 10.83 4.16
C GLY A 23 -0.71 11.42 4.11
N GLU A 24 -0.77 12.73 3.86
CA GLU A 24 -2.04 13.43 3.77
C GLU A 24 -2.87 12.96 2.55
N PRO A 25 -4.18 12.68 2.73
CA PRO A 25 -5.05 12.32 1.62
C PRO A 25 -5.14 13.45 0.59
N ARG A 26 -5.03 13.09 -0.69
CA ARG A 26 -5.28 14.00 -1.82
C ARG A 26 -6.47 13.52 -2.64
N SER A 27 -7.24 14.47 -3.17
CA SER A 27 -8.35 14.18 -4.06
C SER A 27 -7.85 14.01 -5.50
N VAL A 28 -8.23 12.91 -6.15
CA VAL A 28 -7.91 12.61 -7.54
C VAL A 28 -9.19 12.36 -8.34
N ASN A 29 -9.26 12.93 -9.54
CA ASN A 29 -10.41 12.76 -10.41
C ASN A 29 -10.26 11.48 -11.24
N THR A 30 -11.07 10.47 -10.95
CA THR A 30 -11.05 9.20 -11.68
C THR A 30 -12.19 9.14 -12.71
N LYS A 31 -12.18 8.16 -13.61
CA LYS A 31 -13.30 7.90 -14.55
C LYS A 31 -14.64 7.62 -13.85
N PHE A 32 -14.61 7.31 -12.55
CA PHE A 32 -15.78 7.04 -11.71
C PHE A 32 -16.10 8.20 -10.75
N GLY A 33 -15.48 9.36 -10.94
CA GLY A 33 -15.62 10.54 -10.08
C GLY A 33 -14.42 10.77 -9.15
N PRO A 34 -14.51 11.81 -8.29
CA PRO A 34 -13.47 12.13 -7.31
C PRO A 34 -13.27 11.00 -6.31
N ARG A 35 -12.01 10.67 -6.01
CA ARG A 35 -11.62 9.70 -4.97
C ARG A 35 -10.46 10.23 -4.15
N GLN A 36 -10.36 9.79 -2.90
CA GLN A 36 -9.20 10.08 -2.08
C GLN A 36 -8.13 8.99 -2.26
N VAL A 37 -6.88 9.44 -2.31
CA VAL A 37 -5.69 8.59 -2.33
C VAL A 37 -4.66 9.15 -1.35
N ALA A 38 -3.96 8.27 -0.64
CA ALA A 38 -2.82 8.63 0.19
C ALA A 38 -1.68 7.63 -0.05
N ASP A 39 -0.46 8.10 0.11
CA ASP A 39 0.72 7.24 0.11
C ASP A 39 1.14 6.99 1.56
N ALA A 40 1.38 5.74 1.90
CA ALA A 40 1.88 5.31 3.19
C ALA A 40 3.25 4.64 3.03
N VAL A 41 4.06 4.67 4.08
CA VAL A 41 5.31 3.91 4.15
C VAL A 41 5.10 2.77 5.13
N ILE A 42 5.43 1.55 4.68
CA ILE A 42 5.37 0.35 5.50
C ILE A 42 6.74 -0.32 5.56
N GLU A 43 7.02 -0.99 6.67
CA GLU A 43 8.31 -1.64 6.90
C GLU A 43 8.18 -3.02 7.53
N ASP A 44 9.11 -3.89 7.17
CA ASP A 44 9.35 -5.17 7.85
C ASP A 44 10.83 -5.24 8.28
N LYS A 45 11.28 -6.42 8.69
CA LYS A 45 12.67 -6.61 9.13
C LYS A 45 13.71 -6.49 8.00
N THR A 46 13.27 -6.50 6.75
CA THR A 46 14.11 -6.59 5.56
C THR A 46 14.18 -5.29 4.78
N GLY A 47 13.14 -4.45 4.85
CA GLY A 47 13.12 -3.19 4.14
C GLY A 47 11.86 -2.35 4.32
N ARG A 48 11.75 -1.32 3.48
CA ARG A 48 10.63 -0.37 3.42
C ARG A 48 10.08 -0.29 2.02
N ILE A 49 8.76 -0.10 1.89
CA ILE A 49 8.11 0.11 0.60
C ILE A 49 6.93 1.06 0.75
N ASN A 50 6.62 1.80 -0.31
CA ASN A 50 5.43 2.64 -0.36
C ASN A 50 4.18 1.79 -0.59
N LEU A 51 3.06 2.22 -0.01
CA LEU A 51 1.74 1.61 -0.17
C LEU A 51 0.75 2.69 -0.59
N THR A 52 0.07 2.48 -1.72
CA THR A 52 -0.99 3.39 -2.19
C THR A 52 -2.33 2.97 -1.60
N LEU A 53 -2.91 3.85 -0.78
CA LEU A 53 -4.18 3.66 -0.09
C LEU A 53 -5.29 4.47 -0.76
N TRP A 54 -6.48 3.91 -0.81
CA TRP A 54 -7.65 4.54 -1.42
C TRP A 54 -8.80 4.62 -0.43
N GLN A 55 -9.49 5.76 -0.41
CA GLN A 55 -10.75 5.95 0.31
C GLN A 55 -10.67 5.48 1.77
N GLU A 56 -11.60 4.62 2.22
CA GLU A 56 -11.72 4.13 3.60
C GLU A 56 -10.44 3.47 4.14
N LYS A 57 -9.64 2.85 3.27
CA LYS A 57 -8.39 2.20 3.67
C LYS A 57 -7.36 3.18 4.21
N ILE A 58 -7.47 4.46 3.87
CA ILE A 58 -6.56 5.50 4.37
C ILE A 58 -6.74 5.63 5.89
N ASP A 59 -7.97 5.78 6.35
CA ASP A 59 -8.28 5.95 7.78
C ASP A 59 -8.07 4.67 8.58
N GLU A 60 -8.38 3.50 7.98
CA GLU A 60 -8.12 2.19 8.58
C GLU A 60 -6.63 1.99 8.85
N VAL A 61 -5.76 2.22 7.85
CA VAL A 61 -4.31 2.03 8.00
C VAL A 61 -3.69 3.10 8.89
N LYS A 62 -4.16 4.35 8.81
CA LYS A 62 -3.69 5.46 9.67
C LYS A 62 -3.93 5.18 11.16
N SER A 63 -4.97 4.42 11.49
CA SER A 63 -5.32 4.04 12.86
C SER A 63 -4.65 2.75 13.33
N SER A 64 -3.85 2.11 12.47
CA SER A 64 -3.29 0.78 12.70
C SER A 64 -1.78 0.82 12.83
N LYS A 65 -1.20 -0.07 13.65
CA LYS A 65 0.25 -0.17 13.81
C LYS A 65 0.86 -1.27 12.95
N GLU A 66 0.10 -2.34 12.73
CA GLU A 66 0.51 -3.48 11.95
C GLU A 66 -0.58 -3.80 10.93
N ILE A 67 -0.17 -4.15 9.72
CA ILE A 67 -1.06 -4.55 8.64
C ILE A 67 -0.56 -5.82 7.96
N GLU A 68 -1.51 -6.61 7.50
CA GLU A 68 -1.29 -7.74 6.61
C GLU A 68 -1.96 -7.44 5.29
N ILE A 69 -1.17 -7.39 4.22
CA ILE A 69 -1.63 -7.15 2.85
C ILE A 69 -1.56 -8.46 2.10
N THR A 70 -2.63 -8.81 1.40
CA THR A 70 -2.69 -10.01 0.57
C THR A 70 -3.04 -9.64 -0.87
N ASN A 71 -2.38 -10.33 -1.80
CA ASN A 71 -2.66 -10.24 -3.24
C ASN A 71 -2.48 -8.81 -3.81
N ALA A 72 -1.50 -8.06 -3.34
CA ALA A 72 -1.13 -6.76 -3.89
C ALA A 72 -0.32 -6.89 -5.19
N TYR A 73 -0.22 -5.80 -5.94
CA TYR A 73 0.64 -5.71 -7.11
C TYR A 73 1.63 -4.56 -6.97
N VAL A 74 2.77 -4.68 -7.65
CA VAL A 74 3.81 -3.65 -7.65
C VAL A 74 3.57 -2.68 -8.81
N ARG A 75 3.73 -1.39 -8.52
CA ARG A 75 3.75 -0.34 -9.53
C ARG A 75 4.96 0.55 -9.32
N GLU A 76 5.67 0.82 -10.39
CA GLU A 76 6.73 1.83 -10.41
C GLU A 76 6.19 3.15 -10.93
N TRP A 77 6.53 4.23 -10.22
CA TRP A 77 6.33 5.59 -10.70
C TRP A 77 7.55 6.44 -10.37
N ASN A 78 8.16 7.06 -11.38
CA ASN A 78 9.35 7.89 -11.23
C ASN A 78 10.48 7.17 -10.44
N ASN A 79 10.75 5.91 -10.80
CA ASN A 79 11.72 5.00 -10.15
C ASN A 79 11.42 4.67 -8.68
N ILE A 80 10.19 4.87 -8.21
CA ILE A 80 9.75 4.50 -6.87
C ILE A 80 8.76 3.34 -6.99
N LEU A 81 9.11 2.22 -6.37
CA LEU A 81 8.22 1.06 -6.24
C LEU A 81 7.17 1.30 -5.16
N SER A 82 5.94 0.89 -5.46
CA SER A 82 4.80 1.00 -4.56
C SER A 82 3.92 -0.25 -4.65
N LEU A 83 3.47 -0.73 -3.49
CA LEU A 83 2.40 -1.71 -3.41
C LEU A 83 1.06 -1.04 -3.65
N ASN A 84 0.26 -1.66 -4.50
CA ASN A 84 -1.05 -1.19 -4.88
C ASN A 84 -2.06 -2.32 -4.71
N LEU A 85 -3.30 -1.92 -4.40
CA LEU A 85 -4.39 -2.85 -4.15
C LEU A 85 -5.26 -2.98 -5.41
N SER A 86 -5.49 -4.21 -5.81
CA SER A 86 -6.50 -4.59 -6.80
C SER A 86 -7.85 -4.83 -6.11
N LYS A 87 -8.85 -5.22 -6.90
CA LYS A 87 -10.17 -5.62 -6.38
C LYS A 87 -10.09 -6.87 -5.51
N ASP A 88 -9.13 -7.75 -5.79
CA ASP A 88 -8.94 -9.03 -5.10
C ASP A 88 -7.89 -8.93 -3.97
N SER A 89 -7.39 -7.72 -3.69
CA SER A 89 -6.44 -7.49 -2.61
C SER A 89 -7.16 -7.17 -1.31
N THR A 90 -6.67 -7.72 -0.20
CA THR A 90 -7.18 -7.43 1.13
C THR A 90 -6.11 -6.75 1.98
N ILE A 91 -6.57 -5.89 2.89
CA ILE A 91 -5.76 -5.35 3.98
C ILE A 91 -6.45 -5.78 5.26
N LYS A 92 -5.68 -6.35 6.18
CA LYS A 92 -6.12 -6.64 7.54
C LYS A 92 -5.29 -5.80 8.49
N CYS A 93 -5.97 -4.97 9.26
CA CYS A 93 -5.37 -4.14 10.30
C CYS A 93 -5.34 -4.87 11.64
N SER A 94 -4.32 -4.62 12.47
CA SER A 94 -4.16 -5.17 13.82
C SER A 94 -3.67 -4.14 14.82
#